data_AF-A9FDY5-F1
#
_entry.id   AF-A9FDY5-F1
#
_cell.length_a   1.000
_cell.length_b   1.000
_cell.length_c   1.000
_cell.angle_alpha   90.00
_cell.angle_beta   90.00
_cell.angle_gamma   90.00
#
_symmetry.space_group_name_H-M   'P 1'
#
loop_
_entity.id
_entity.type
_entity.pdbx_description
1 polymer ?
#
loop_
_entity_poly.entity_id
_entity_poly.type
_entity_poly.pdbx_seq_one_letter_code
_entity_poly.pdbx_strand_id
1 'polypeptide(L)'
;MLRISSGQLALLARDRLAAVAQTLADRLTQRHPQTCAGCGREAIASALEPEIAFAHGQGFRSMQMLERYVDLCATLGFGFGEREHWARDILSRRDLSPQAKLDRIEETSIFVLLARRR
;
A
#
# COMPACT_ATOMS: atom_id res chain seq x y z
N MET A 1 -19.95 26.80 -18.94
CA MET A 1 -18.52 26.58 -18.63
C MET A 1 -18.45 26.11 -17.17
N LEU A 2 -18.25 24.81 -16.93
CA LEU A 2 -18.20 24.24 -15.57
C LEU A 2 -16.89 24.68 -14.89
N ARG A 3 -16.99 25.53 -13.85
CA ARG A 3 -15.85 25.87 -12.99
C ARG A 3 -15.80 24.84 -11.86
N ILE A 4 -14.92 23.85 -12.01
CA ILE A 4 -14.64 22.90 -10.93
C ILE A 4 -13.83 23.64 -9.87
N SER A 5 -14.36 23.73 -8.65
CA SER A 5 -13.64 24.33 -7.53
C SER A 5 -12.64 23.34 -6.92
N SER A 6 -11.56 23.85 -6.32
CA SER A 6 -10.56 23.00 -5.65
C SER A 6 -11.17 22.09 -4.57
N GLY A 7 -12.27 22.54 -3.93
CA GLY A 7 -13.02 21.73 -2.98
C GLY A 7 -13.74 20.54 -3.61
N GLN A 8 -14.27 20.69 -4.83
CA GLN A 8 -14.90 19.59 -5.57
C GLN A 8 -13.88 18.55 -6.03
N LEU A 9 -12.67 18.98 -6.41
CA LEU A 9 -11.57 18.07 -6.74
C LEU A 9 -11.11 17.26 -5.52
N ALA A 10 -11.03 17.89 -4.34
CA ALA A 10 -10.65 17.20 -3.11
C ALA A 10 -11.68 16.13 -2.71
N LEU A 11 -12.98 16.41 -2.84
CA LEU A 11 -14.04 15.44 -2.59
C LEU A 11 -13.94 14.24 -3.54
N LEU A 12 -13.80 14.49 -4.85
CA LEU A 12 -13.66 13.43 -5.85
C LEU A 12 -12.40 12.57 -5.63
N ALA A 13 -11.30 13.17 -5.17
CA ALA A 13 -10.08 12.45 -4.84
C ALA A 13 -10.27 11.53 -3.63
N ARG A 14 -10.99 12.01 -2.60
CA ARG A 14 -11.30 11.24 -1.40
C ARG A 14 -12.22 10.06 -1.70
N ASP A 15 -13.28 10.28 -2.48
CA ASP A 15 -14.22 9.21 -2.86
C ASP A 15 -13.52 8.12 -3.68
N ARG A 16 -12.61 8.53 -4.58
CA ARG A 16 -11.78 7.58 -5.35
C ARG A 16 -10.84 6.80 -4.47
N LEU A 17 -10.17 7.44 -3.51
CA LEU A 17 -9.29 6.75 -2.56
C LEU A 17 -10.08 5.72 -1.76
N ALA A 18 -11.26 6.08 -1.25
CA ALA A 18 -12.12 5.18 -0.51
C ALA A 18 -12.54 3.98 -1.37
N ALA A 19 -12.93 4.19 -2.64
CA ALA A 19 -13.29 3.09 -3.54
C ALA A 19 -12.12 2.13 -3.83
N VAL A 20 -10.91 2.68 -4.01
CA VAL A 20 -9.68 1.87 -4.18
C VAL A 20 -9.37 1.09 -2.89
N ALA A 21 -9.47 1.73 -1.73
CA ALA A 21 -9.24 1.08 -0.43
C ALA A 21 -10.22 -0.08 -0.19
N GLN A 22 -11.49 0.09 -0.55
CA GLN A 22 -12.50 -0.97 -0.45
C GLN A 22 -12.18 -2.16 -1.37
N THR A 23 -11.76 -1.89 -2.60
CA THR A 23 -11.37 -2.95 -3.56
C THR A 23 -10.13 -3.72 -3.05
N LEU A 24 -9.15 -3.00 -2.51
CA LEU A 24 -7.94 -3.61 -1.95
C LEU A 24 -8.24 -4.37 -0.64
N ALA A 25 -9.18 -3.91 0.18
CA ALA A 25 -9.63 -4.61 1.38
C ALA A 25 -10.30 -5.96 1.06
N ASP A 26 -11.13 -6.02 0.02
CA ASP A 26 -11.74 -7.27 -0.44
C ASP A 26 -10.68 -8.27 -0.87
N ARG A 27 -9.73 -7.81 -1.68
CA ARG A 27 -8.61 -8.63 -2.12
C ARG A 27 -7.75 -9.11 -0.95
N LEU A 28 -7.45 -8.23 0.00
CA LEU A 28 -6.62 -8.55 1.15
C LEU A 28 -7.29 -9.60 2.03
N THR A 29 -8.61 -9.50 2.24
CA THR A 29 -9.39 -10.50 2.98
C THR A 29 -9.35 -11.87 2.30
N GLN A 30 -9.37 -11.91 0.97
CA GLN A 30 -9.28 -13.16 0.20
C GLN A 30 -7.89 -13.78 0.23
N ARG A 31 -6.82 -12.98 0.13
CA ARG A 31 -5.43 -13.46 0.01
C ARG A 31 -4.75 -13.70 1.36
N HIS A 32 -5.11 -12.90 2.38
CA HIS A 32 -4.52 -12.92 3.72
C HIS A 32 -5.60 -13.03 4.80
N PRO A 33 -6.41 -14.11 4.80
CA PRO A 33 -7.53 -14.25 5.72
C PRO A 33 -7.10 -14.28 7.19
N GLN A 34 -5.89 -14.79 7.48
CA GLN A 34 -5.33 -14.83 8.82
C GLN A 34 -4.99 -13.43 9.35
N THR A 35 -4.41 -12.57 8.51
CA THR A 35 -4.09 -11.18 8.86
C THR A 35 -5.34 -10.33 9.03
N CYS A 36 -6.41 -10.66 8.29
CA CYS A 36 -7.68 -9.94 8.33
C CYS A 36 -8.67 -10.53 9.36
N ALA A 37 -8.29 -11.58 10.09
CA ALA A 37 -9.20 -12.31 10.97
C ALA A 37 -9.76 -11.38 12.06
N GLY A 38 -11.09 -11.31 12.17
CA GLY A 38 -11.76 -10.47 13.16
C GLY A 38 -11.83 -8.98 12.82
N CYS A 39 -11.26 -8.54 11.69
CA CYS A 39 -11.40 -7.18 11.20
C CYS A 39 -12.55 -7.08 10.19
N GLY A 40 -13.44 -6.10 10.37
CA GLY A 40 -14.45 -5.78 9.38
C GLY A 40 -13.82 -5.17 8.12
N ARG A 41 -14.44 -5.38 6.96
CA ARG A 41 -14.01 -4.81 5.67
C ARG A 41 -13.73 -3.30 5.74
N GLU A 42 -14.62 -2.56 6.40
CA GLU A 42 -14.47 -1.10 6.57
C GLU A 42 -13.26 -0.72 7.41
N ALA A 43 -12.96 -1.49 8.46
CA ALA A 43 -11.78 -1.26 9.29
C ALA A 43 -10.49 -1.53 8.51
N ILE A 44 -10.48 -2.58 7.67
CA ILE A 44 -9.35 -2.88 6.78
C ILE A 44 -9.18 -1.76 5.76
N ALA A 45 -10.26 -1.34 5.09
CA ALA A 45 -10.22 -0.26 4.12
C ALA A 45 -9.68 1.05 4.74
N SER A 46 -10.16 1.40 5.94
CA SER A 46 -9.66 2.58 6.67
C SER A 46 -8.19 2.47 7.04
N ALA A 47 -7.70 1.27 7.41
CA ALA A 47 -6.28 1.03 7.68
C ALA A 47 -5.42 1.11 6.40
N LEU A 48 -5.99 0.83 5.23
CA LEU A 48 -5.28 0.87 3.94
C LEU A 48 -5.17 2.29 3.36
N GLU A 49 -6.08 3.22 3.70
CA GLU A 49 -6.02 4.60 3.22
C GLU A 49 -4.64 5.28 3.40
N PRO A 50 -4.02 5.28 4.59
CA PRO A 50 -2.69 5.87 4.77
C PRO A 50 -1.60 5.13 3.98
N GLU A 51 -1.71 3.81 3.83
CA GLU A 51 -0.77 3.01 3.05
C GLU A 51 -0.85 3.31 1.55
N ILE A 52 -2.06 3.48 1.03
CA ILE A 52 -2.29 3.83 -0.38
C ILE A 52 -1.80 5.25 -0.64
N ALA A 53 -2.06 6.19 0.28
CA ALA A 53 -1.55 7.55 0.18
C ALA A 53 -0.01 7.57 0.19
N PHE A 54 0.61 6.80 1.08
CA PHE A 54 2.06 6.64 1.13
C PHE A 54 2.61 6.02 -0.17
N ALA A 55 2.02 4.93 -0.64
CA ALA A 55 2.38 4.26 -1.90
C ALA A 55 2.31 5.21 -3.10
N HIS A 56 1.25 6.03 -3.18
CA HIS A 56 1.13 7.08 -4.19
C HIS A 56 2.25 8.12 -4.09
N GLY A 57 2.63 8.53 -2.88
CA GLY A 57 3.78 9.42 -2.63
C GLY A 57 5.11 8.84 -3.13
N GLN A 58 5.24 7.50 -3.12
CA GLN A 58 6.41 6.79 -3.66
C GLN A 58 6.35 6.56 -5.19
N GLY A 59 5.26 6.96 -5.84
CA GLY A 59 5.07 6.81 -7.28
C GLY A 59 4.36 5.53 -7.71
N PHE A 60 3.82 4.74 -6.76
CA PHE A 60 3.00 3.56 -7.09
C PHE A 60 1.60 4.03 -7.52
N ARG A 61 1.31 3.94 -8.83
CA ARG A 61 0.10 4.54 -9.41
C ARG A 61 -0.85 3.54 -10.06
N SER A 62 -0.39 2.36 -10.44
CA SER A 62 -1.26 1.34 -11.01
C SER A 62 -1.93 0.51 -9.92
N MET A 63 -3.13 0.00 -10.19
CA MET A 63 -3.82 -0.92 -9.29
C MET A 63 -2.94 -2.13 -8.97
N GLN A 64 -2.27 -2.70 -9.97
CA GLN A 64 -1.35 -3.83 -9.78
C GLN A 64 -0.20 -3.51 -8.80
N MET A 65 0.37 -2.31 -8.84
CA MET A 65 1.42 -1.90 -7.89
C MET A 65 0.86 -1.74 -6.47
N LEU A 66 -0.33 -1.13 -6.34
CA LEU A 66 -0.98 -0.98 -5.05
C LEU A 66 -1.35 -2.33 -4.44
N GLU A 67 -1.86 -3.27 -5.24
CA GLU A 67 -2.14 -4.64 -4.81
C GLU A 67 -0.90 -5.33 -4.25
N ARG A 68 0.23 -5.25 -4.96
CA ARG A 68 1.52 -5.82 -4.51
C ARG A 68 2.01 -5.15 -3.22
N TYR A 69 1.94 -3.82 -3.16
CA TYR A 69 2.34 -3.07 -1.97
C TYR A 69 1.47 -3.42 -0.74
N VAL A 70 0.16 -3.58 -0.93
CA VAL A 70 -0.76 -3.98 0.15
C VAL A 70 -0.54 -5.43 0.59
N ASP A 71 -0.25 -6.35 -0.34
CA ASP A 71 0.16 -7.72 -0.01
C ASP A 71 1.44 -7.72 0.86
N LEU A 72 2.41 -6.85 0.54
CA LEU A 72 3.60 -6.64 1.36
C LEU A 72 3.27 -6.06 2.74
N CYS A 73 2.36 -5.08 2.82
CA CYS A 73 1.90 -4.51 4.09
C CYS A 73 1.26 -5.57 5.00
N ALA A 74 0.44 -6.45 4.45
CA ALA A 74 -0.17 -7.53 5.22
C ALA A 74 0.86 -8.55 5.73
N THR A 75 1.95 -8.75 5.00
CA THR A 75 3.00 -9.71 5.36
C THR A 75 4.02 -9.11 6.35
N LEU A 76 4.40 -7.85 6.15
CA LEU A 76 5.45 -7.16 6.92
C LEU A 76 4.89 -6.27 8.05
N GLY A 77 3.56 -6.12 8.08
CA GLY A 77 2.82 -5.21 8.96
C GLY A 77 2.68 -3.82 8.36
N PHE A 78 1.50 -3.18 8.54
CA PHE A 78 1.25 -1.80 8.15
C PHE A 78 2.34 -0.84 8.68
N GLY A 79 2.67 0.17 7.90
CA GLY A 79 3.73 1.15 8.16
C GLY A 79 5.14 0.63 7.92
N PHE A 80 5.34 -0.57 7.35
CA PHE A 80 6.69 -1.12 7.15
C PHE A 80 7.57 -0.20 6.29
N GLY A 81 7.00 0.50 5.30
CA GLY A 81 7.71 1.39 4.40
C GLY A 81 8.44 2.53 5.12
N GLU A 82 7.93 2.95 6.28
CA GLU A 82 8.55 3.97 7.13
C GLU A 82 9.31 3.35 8.32
N ARG A 83 8.79 2.26 8.88
CA ARG A 83 9.37 1.59 10.06
C ARG A 83 10.68 0.88 9.77
N GLU A 84 10.78 0.20 8.62
CA GLU A 84 11.91 -0.65 8.29
C GLU A 84 13.02 0.14 7.58
N HIS A 85 14.24 0.09 8.10
CA HIS A 85 15.39 0.83 7.53
C HIS A 85 15.66 0.43 6.07
N TRP A 86 15.71 -0.87 5.79
CA TRP A 86 15.97 -1.38 4.43
C TRP A 86 14.88 -0.96 3.44
N ALA A 87 13.62 -0.86 3.87
CA ALA A 87 12.53 -0.43 3.01
C ALA A 87 12.66 1.07 2.69
N ARG A 88 12.95 1.90 3.68
CA ARG A 88 13.23 3.32 3.49
C ARG A 88 14.39 3.56 2.53
N ASP A 89 15.48 2.80 2.68
CA ASP A 89 16.64 2.92 1.81
C ASP A 89 16.25 2.66 0.34
N ILE A 90 15.51 1.58 0.06
CA ILE A 90 15.02 1.27 -1.29
C ILE A 90 14.05 2.35 -1.80
N LEU A 91 13.11 2.81 -0.97
CA LEU A 91 12.11 3.80 -1.35
C LEU A 91 12.73 5.18 -1.63
N SER A 92 13.80 5.55 -0.92
CA SER A 92 14.50 6.82 -1.09
C SER A 92 15.31 6.92 -2.40
N ARG A 93 15.63 5.79 -3.03
CA ARG A 93 16.45 5.72 -4.24
C ARG A 93 15.77 6.40 -5.43
N ARG A 94 16.42 7.43 -5.97
CA ARG A 94 15.93 8.19 -7.14
C ARG A 94 16.32 7.57 -8.47
N ASP A 95 17.33 6.71 -8.45
CA ASP A 95 17.82 5.94 -9.60
C ASP A 95 16.90 4.77 -9.97
N LEU A 96 15.98 4.37 -9.08
CA LEU A 96 15.05 3.28 -9.30
C LEU A 96 13.67 3.79 -9.74
N SER A 97 13.11 3.13 -10.77
CA SER A 97 11.70 3.30 -11.12
C SER A 97 10.80 2.78 -10.00
N PRO A 98 9.53 3.24 -9.90
CA PRO A 98 8.61 2.74 -8.88
C PRO A 98 8.42 1.21 -8.95
N GLN A 99 8.38 0.65 -10.16
CA GLN A 99 8.35 -0.80 -10.36
C GLN A 99 9.59 -1.49 -9.76
N ALA A 100 10.79 -0.99 -10.08
CA ALA A 100 12.03 -1.56 -9.57
C ALA A 100 12.15 -1.46 -8.05
N LYS A 101 11.59 -0.41 -7.43
CA LYS A 101 11.51 -0.30 -5.96
C LYS A 101 10.67 -1.42 -5.36
N LEU A 102 9.48 -1.68 -5.92
CA LEU A 102 8.62 -2.77 -5.46
C LEU A 102 9.29 -4.13 -5.63
N ASP A 103 9.91 -4.38 -6.79
CA ASP A 103 10.61 -5.65 -7.04
C ASP A 103 11.72 -5.88 -6.01
N ARG A 104 12.51 -4.84 -5.70
CA ARG A 104 13.57 -4.90 -4.67
C ARG A 104 13.02 -5.08 -3.25
N ILE A 105 11.89 -4.47 -2.93
CA ILE A 105 11.23 -4.65 -1.63
C ILE A 105 10.76 -6.09 -1.48
N GLU A 106 10.12 -6.65 -2.50
CA GLU A 106 9.67 -8.05 -2.49
C GLU A 106 10.84 -9.01 -2.32
N GLU A 107 11.90 -8.86 -3.12
CA GLU A 107 13.12 -9.68 -2.98
C GLU A 107 13.71 -9.60 -1.57
N THR A 108 13.87 -8.38 -1.04
CA THR A 108 14.48 -8.17 0.28
C THR A 108 13.59 -8.73 1.40
N SER A 109 12.27 -8.62 1.25
CA SER A 109 11.30 -9.09 2.24
C SER A 109 11.43 -10.60 2.51
N ILE A 110 11.74 -11.39 1.47
CA ILE A 110 11.93 -12.84 1.59
C ILE A 110 13.09 -13.14 2.55
N PHE A 111 14.23 -12.47 2.38
CA PHE A 111 15.40 -12.67 3.24
C PHE A 111 15.14 -12.23 4.68
N VAL A 112 14.42 -11.12 4.87
CA VAL A 112 14.06 -10.62 6.21
C VAL A 112 13.13 -11.61 6.93
N LEU A 113 12.12 -12.13 6.23
CA LEU A 113 11.18 -13.12 6.80
C LEU A 113 11.87 -14.44 7.14
N LEU A 114 12.83 -14.88 6.31
CA LEU A 114 13.64 -16.06 6.61
C LEU A 114 14.53 -15.85 7.84
N ALA A 115 15.13 -14.67 8.00
CA ALA A 115 15.96 -14.34 9.15
C ALA A 115 15.14 -14.29 10.46
N ARG A 116 13.88 -13.82 10.42
CA ARG A 116 12.98 -13.74 11.59
C ARG A 116 12.45 -15.09 12.09
N ARG A 117 12.61 -16.17 11.32
CA ARG A 117 12.16 -17.53 11.69
C ARG A 117 13.25 -18.36 12.40
N ARG A 118 14.45 -17.83 12.55
CA ARG A 118 15.55 -18.44 13.32
C ARG A 118 15.65 -17.80 14.69
#